data_AF-A0A415CWI5-F1
#
_entry.id   AF-A0A415CWI5-F1
#
_cell.length_a   1.000
_cell.length_b   1.000
_cell.length_c   1.000
_cell.angle_alpha   90.00
_cell.angle_beta   90.00
_cell.angle_gamma   90.00
#
_symmetry.space_group_name_H-M   'P 1'
#
loop_
_entity.id
_entity.type
_entity.pdbx_description
1 polymer ?
#
loop_
_entity_poly.entity_id
_entity_poly.type
_entity_poly.pdbx_seq_one_letter_code
_entity_poly.pdbx_strand_id
1 'polypeptide(L)'
;MDVTFSTFLGQIVSNPVLAVTVILALGAIFVNGWTDAPNAIATCVTTRCMPARAAILMSAAFNFLGVLIMTHFNASVANTISHIVDFGGNSTMALACLCAALFSIVVYGATASRFGIPTSQSHSLIAGLTGAAIALGGASSVNVHEWMKVIYGLALSIGLGFVMGWVLCKLVSILFAAANRRRANVFFKYAQIASAAAMSFMHGAQDGQKFIGVLFLGVAFANGQTSVGDAGIPIWIMLLCSATMGIGTSVGGERIIKSVGQSMVKLEKYQGFSADLAGAANLLLATLTGIPVSSTHIKTCAIMGVGAVKRLSAINFGVVKDMMFTWFFTFPACGLISFVMAKLFMMFL
;
A
#
# COMPACT_ATOMS: atom_id res chain seq x y z
N MET A 1 20.68 6.93 17.55
CA MET A 1 19.30 7.25 17.94
C MET A 1 18.87 6.19 18.95
N ASP A 2 18.52 6.56 20.17
CA ASP A 2 17.89 5.62 21.09
C ASP A 2 16.40 5.54 20.75
N VAL A 3 15.98 4.39 20.22
CA VAL A 3 14.61 4.10 19.78
C VAL A 3 13.92 3.09 20.72
N THR A 4 14.37 3.03 21.98
CA THR A 4 13.65 2.30 23.02
C THR A 4 12.25 2.87 23.22
N PHE A 5 11.32 2.00 23.61
CA PHE A 5 9.92 2.38 23.82
C PHE A 5 9.75 3.49 24.86
N SER A 6 10.53 3.46 25.94
CA SER A 6 10.53 4.49 26.99
C SER A 6 10.98 5.85 26.46
N THR A 7 12.07 5.89 25.69
CA THR A 7 12.60 7.12 25.11
C THR A 7 11.60 7.70 24.09
N PHE A 8 11.00 6.84 23.26
CA PHE A 8 9.95 7.24 22.32
C PHE A 8 8.72 7.84 23.01
N LEU A 9 8.23 7.21 24.09
CA LEU A 9 7.10 7.76 24.86
C LEU A 9 7.45 9.13 25.46
N GLY A 10 8.66 9.28 26.01
CA GLY A 10 9.14 10.57 26.52
C GLY A 10 9.18 11.64 25.44
N GLN A 11 9.58 11.28 24.21
CA GLN A 11 9.61 12.20 23.06
C GLN A 11 8.22 12.60 22.57
N ILE A 12 7.26 11.68 22.56
CA ILE A 12 5.87 12.01 22.22
C ILE A 12 5.30 13.03 23.21
N VAL A 13 5.56 12.87 24.50
CA VAL A 13 5.04 13.78 25.52
C VAL A 13 5.72 15.16 25.44
N SER A 14 7.02 15.21 25.14
CA SER A 14 7.78 16.46 25.11
C SER A 14 7.70 17.22 23.77
N ASN A 15 7.41 16.54 22.66
CA ASN A 15 7.34 17.12 21.33
C ASN A 15 5.92 16.96 20.73
N PRO A 16 5.05 17.98 20.83
CA PRO A 16 3.69 17.94 20.29
C PRO A 16 3.62 17.66 18.79
N VAL A 17 4.59 18.15 18.00
CA VAL A 17 4.63 17.92 16.55
C VAL A 17 4.91 16.44 16.26
N LEU A 18 5.83 15.82 17.00
CA LEU A 18 6.07 14.37 16.90
C LEU A 18 4.83 13.58 17.31
N ALA A 19 4.15 13.96 18.39
CA ALA A 19 2.92 13.29 18.83
C ALA A 19 1.85 13.27 17.74
N VAL A 20 1.59 14.42 17.11
CA VAL A 20 0.64 14.53 15.99
C VAL A 20 1.13 13.73 14.78
N THR A 21 2.43 13.79 14.47
CA THR A 21 3.03 13.02 13.37
C THR A 21 2.83 11.52 13.57
N VAL A 22 3.05 11.00 14.78
CA VAL A 22 2.83 9.58 15.11
C VAL A 22 1.36 9.22 14.98
N ILE A 23 0.44 10.05 15.50
CA ILE A 23 -1.01 9.82 15.37
C ILE A 23 -1.42 9.77 13.90
N LEU A 24 -0.93 10.69 13.07
CA LEU A 24 -1.23 10.72 11.63
C LEU A 24 -0.56 9.56 10.88
N ALA A 25 0.64 9.13 11.27
CA ALA A 25 1.29 7.96 10.69
C ALA A 25 0.48 6.68 10.98
N LEU A 26 0.05 6.48 12.23
CA LEU A 26 -0.85 5.38 12.59
C LEU A 26 -2.20 5.52 11.90
N GLY A 27 -2.73 6.74 11.79
CA GLY A 27 -3.93 7.04 11.01
C GLY A 27 -3.80 6.66 9.54
N ALA A 28 -2.66 6.94 8.92
CA ALA A 28 -2.39 6.59 7.53
C ALA A 28 -2.28 5.07 7.33
N ILE A 29 -1.62 4.35 8.26
CA ILE A 29 -1.59 2.88 8.28
C ILE A 29 -3.01 2.32 8.42
N PHE A 30 -3.80 2.86 9.34
CA PHE A 30 -5.18 2.44 9.55
C PHE A 30 -6.04 2.67 8.30
N VAL A 31 -5.93 3.84 7.68
CA VAL A 31 -6.62 4.16 6.42
C VAL A 31 -6.16 3.23 5.30
N ASN A 32 -4.86 2.91 5.19
CA ASN A 32 -4.39 1.93 4.22
C ASN A 32 -5.01 0.54 4.46
N GLY A 33 -5.03 0.05 5.70
CA GLY A 33 -5.72 -1.19 6.04
C GLY A 33 -7.21 -1.14 5.67
N TRP A 34 -7.89 -0.04 5.94
CA TRP A 34 -9.31 0.13 5.64
C TRP A 34 -9.62 0.27 4.14
N THR A 35 -8.69 0.84 3.36
CA THR A 35 -8.98 1.26 1.97
C THR A 35 -8.33 0.38 0.92
N ASP A 36 -7.11 -0.11 1.16
CA ASP A 36 -6.31 -0.82 0.17
C ASP A 36 -6.31 -2.34 0.43
N ALA A 37 -6.32 -2.80 1.69
CA ALA A 37 -6.43 -4.23 2.01
C ALA A 37 -7.70 -4.93 1.46
N PRO A 38 -8.86 -4.26 1.31
CA PRO A 38 -10.01 -4.86 0.63
C PRO A 38 -9.73 -5.27 -0.82
N ASN A 39 -8.77 -4.64 -1.50
CA ASN A 39 -8.37 -5.00 -2.87
C ASN A 39 -7.73 -6.40 -2.92
N ALA A 40 -7.03 -6.81 -1.86
CA ALA A 40 -6.39 -8.13 -1.76
C ALA A 40 -7.41 -9.28 -1.67
N ILE A 41 -8.61 -9.03 -1.14
CA ILE A 41 -9.65 -10.05 -0.95
C ILE A 41 -10.86 -9.91 -1.87
N ALA A 42 -10.95 -8.82 -2.65
CA ALA A 42 -12.09 -8.55 -3.52
C ALA A 42 -12.40 -9.69 -4.49
N THR A 43 -11.37 -10.33 -5.07
CA THR A 43 -11.53 -11.48 -5.97
C THR A 43 -12.12 -12.69 -5.25
N CYS A 44 -11.68 -12.99 -4.03
CA CYS A 44 -12.16 -14.14 -3.25
C CYS A 44 -13.63 -13.98 -2.81
N VAL A 45 -14.03 -12.76 -2.48
CA VAL A 45 -15.41 -12.43 -2.12
C VAL A 45 -16.32 -12.46 -3.35
N THR A 46 -15.88 -11.91 -4.47
CA THR A 46 -16.70 -11.82 -5.70
C THR A 46 -16.86 -13.13 -6.45
N THR A 47 -15.86 -14.02 -6.42
CA THR A 47 -15.99 -15.41 -6.91
C THR A 47 -16.78 -16.30 -5.94
N ARG A 48 -17.22 -15.75 -4.80
CA ARG A 48 -17.98 -16.44 -3.74
C ARG A 48 -17.22 -17.63 -3.15
N CYS A 49 -15.90 -17.56 -3.11
CA CYS A 49 -15.08 -18.56 -2.43
C CYS A 49 -15.21 -18.45 -0.91
N MET A 50 -15.34 -17.22 -0.40
CA MET A 50 -15.46 -16.91 1.02
C MET A 50 -16.47 -15.78 1.26
N PRO A 51 -17.26 -15.82 2.35
CA PRO A 51 -18.10 -14.68 2.73
C PRO A 51 -17.24 -13.48 3.14
N ALA A 52 -17.74 -12.26 2.88
CA ALA A 52 -16.99 -11.01 3.07
C ALA A 52 -16.38 -10.87 4.48
N ARG A 53 -17.15 -11.16 5.54
CA ARG A 53 -16.67 -11.06 6.93
C ARG A 53 -15.47 -11.99 7.21
N ALA A 54 -15.54 -13.24 6.76
CA ALA A 54 -14.44 -14.18 6.96
C ALA A 54 -13.20 -13.78 6.14
N ALA A 55 -13.40 -13.26 4.93
CA ALA A 55 -12.31 -12.74 4.10
C ALA A 55 -11.63 -11.51 4.74
N ILE A 56 -12.40 -10.61 5.35
CA ILE A 56 -11.89 -9.44 6.08
C ILE A 56 -11.05 -9.87 7.29
N LEU A 57 -11.54 -10.81 8.11
CA LEU A 57 -10.80 -11.30 9.28
C LEU A 57 -9.50 -12.02 8.87
N MET A 58 -9.56 -12.84 7.83
CA MET A 58 -8.37 -13.47 7.25
C MET A 58 -7.38 -12.39 6.76
N SER A 59 -7.87 -11.40 6.00
CA SER A 59 -7.02 -10.30 5.51
C SER A 59 -6.37 -9.54 6.64
N ALA A 60 -7.10 -9.24 7.72
CA ALA A 60 -6.57 -8.53 8.89
C ALA A 60 -5.43 -9.31 9.56
N ALA A 61 -5.62 -10.62 9.78
CA ALA A 61 -4.59 -11.48 10.35
C ALA A 61 -3.36 -11.60 9.45
N PHE A 62 -3.54 -11.82 8.14
CA PHE A 62 -2.43 -11.95 7.22
C PHE A 62 -1.72 -10.62 6.95
N ASN A 63 -2.42 -9.49 6.92
CA ASN A 63 -1.78 -8.18 6.86
C ASN A 63 -0.91 -7.94 8.10
N PHE A 64 -1.44 -8.19 9.31
CA PHE A 64 -0.66 -8.11 10.55
C PHE A 64 0.61 -8.96 10.47
N LEU A 65 0.47 -10.23 10.08
CA LEU A 65 1.60 -11.15 9.96
C LEU A 65 2.58 -10.71 8.86
N GLY A 66 2.07 -10.18 7.74
CA GLY A 66 2.87 -9.67 6.63
C GLY A 66 3.78 -8.53 7.06
N VAL A 67 3.22 -7.53 7.76
CA VAL A 67 4.00 -6.42 8.31
C VAL A 67 5.04 -6.94 9.30
N LEU A 68 4.63 -7.76 10.27
CA LEU A 68 5.51 -8.22 11.35
C LEU A 68 6.64 -9.11 10.86
N ILE A 69 6.30 -10.18 10.14
CA ILE A 69 7.24 -11.21 9.70
C ILE A 69 8.16 -10.65 8.62
N MET A 70 7.61 -10.00 7.59
CA MET A 70 8.46 -9.54 6.49
C MET A 70 9.41 -8.43 6.93
N THR A 71 8.95 -7.47 7.75
CA THR A 71 9.84 -6.41 8.25
C THR A 71 10.95 -6.98 9.14
N HIS A 72 10.71 -8.08 9.84
CA HIS A 72 11.75 -8.75 10.64
C HIS A 72 12.87 -9.31 9.77
N PHE A 73 12.53 -9.93 8.64
CA PHE A 73 13.49 -10.58 7.75
C PHE A 73 14.09 -9.64 6.71
N ASN A 74 13.32 -8.66 6.23
CA ASN A 74 13.72 -7.77 5.17
C ASN A 74 12.96 -6.44 5.29
N ALA A 75 13.65 -5.39 5.74
CA ALA A 75 13.12 -4.03 5.87
C ALA A 75 13.45 -3.11 4.67
N SER A 76 13.78 -3.67 3.50
CA SER A 76 14.33 -2.90 2.37
C SER A 76 13.36 -1.86 1.82
N VAL A 77 12.05 -2.12 1.85
CA VAL A 77 11.05 -1.13 1.41
C VAL A 77 10.99 0.04 2.39
N ALA A 78 11.04 -0.23 3.70
CA ALA A 78 11.08 0.81 4.72
C ALA A 78 12.32 1.70 4.57
N ASN A 79 13.48 1.09 4.32
CA ASN A 79 14.74 1.80 4.06
C ASN A 79 14.66 2.65 2.78
N THR A 80 14.04 2.15 1.72
CA THR A 80 13.90 2.94 0.48
C THR A 80 12.99 4.15 0.69
N ILE A 81 11.90 3.98 1.44
CA ILE A 81 10.96 5.08 1.72
C ILE A 81 11.58 6.13 2.64
N SER A 82 12.40 5.76 3.63
CA SER A 82 13.05 6.75 4.49
C SER A 82 14.05 7.65 3.76
N HIS A 83 14.50 7.26 2.57
CA HIS A 83 15.46 8.02 1.74
C HIS A 83 14.81 8.75 0.55
N ILE A 84 13.49 8.63 0.36
CA ILE A 84 12.80 9.14 -0.84
C ILE A 84 12.75 10.67 -0.91
N VAL A 85 12.83 11.35 0.23
CA VAL A 85 12.79 12.81 0.34
C VAL A 85 13.90 13.31 1.25
N ASP A 86 14.53 14.41 0.83
CA ASP A 86 15.47 15.17 1.64
C ASP A 86 14.78 16.45 2.11
N PHE A 87 14.39 16.48 3.38
CA PHE A 87 13.80 17.67 4.00
C PHE A 87 14.87 18.68 4.46
N GLY A 88 16.13 18.51 4.09
CA GLY A 88 17.21 19.45 4.38
C GLY A 88 17.67 19.44 5.84
N GLY A 89 18.38 20.50 6.24
CA GLY A 89 19.12 20.55 7.51
C GLY A 89 18.30 20.95 8.76
N ASN A 90 17.06 21.43 8.62
CA ASN A 90 16.24 21.84 9.77
C ASN A 90 15.22 20.75 10.12
N SER A 91 15.54 19.96 11.15
CA SER A 91 14.73 18.81 11.56
C SER A 91 13.34 19.19 12.08
N THR A 92 13.14 20.38 12.66
CA THR A 92 11.82 20.85 13.10
C THR A 92 10.90 21.13 11.93
N MET A 93 11.40 21.83 10.91
CA MET A 93 10.65 22.07 9.67
C MET A 93 10.39 20.78 8.90
N ALA A 94 11.37 19.87 8.86
CA ALA A 94 11.23 18.54 8.26
C ALA A 94 10.10 17.74 8.92
N LEU A 95 10.03 17.73 10.25
CA LEU A 95 8.98 17.05 11.00
C LEU A 95 7.58 17.64 10.71
N ALA A 96 7.45 18.97 10.62
CA ALA A 96 6.20 19.60 10.24
C ALA A 96 5.78 19.28 8.80
N CYS A 97 6.73 19.22 7.87
CA CYS A 97 6.49 18.81 6.49
C CYS A 97 6.04 17.34 6.41
N LEU A 98 6.65 16.46 7.20
CA LEU A 98 6.23 15.06 7.31
C LEU A 98 4.81 14.93 7.86
N CYS A 99 4.48 15.73 8.89
CA CYS A 99 3.14 15.82 9.46
C CYS A 99 2.11 16.24 8.39
N ALA A 100 2.41 17.25 7.58
CA ALA A 100 1.55 17.71 6.48
C ALA A 100 1.35 16.63 5.39
N ALA A 101 2.40 15.88 5.04
CA ALA A 101 2.31 14.76 4.11
C ALA A 101 1.38 13.67 4.64
N LEU A 102 1.55 13.27 5.91
CA LEU A 102 0.70 12.27 6.56
C LEU A 102 -0.76 12.73 6.66
N PHE A 103 -0.99 14.00 7.00
CA PHE A 103 -2.32 14.59 7.01
C PHE A 103 -3.00 14.47 5.64
N SER A 104 -2.28 14.80 4.57
CA SER A 104 -2.81 14.67 3.20
C SER A 104 -3.22 13.24 2.87
N ILE A 105 -2.43 12.24 3.28
CA ILE A 105 -2.71 10.83 3.00
C ILE A 105 -3.99 10.38 3.73
N VAL A 106 -4.11 10.73 5.01
CA VAL A 106 -5.28 10.38 5.83
C VAL A 106 -6.54 11.02 5.26
N VAL A 107 -6.52 12.33 4.99
CA VAL A 107 -7.68 13.07 4.49
C VAL A 107 -8.09 12.58 3.11
N TYR A 108 -7.15 12.45 2.18
CA TYR A 108 -7.47 12.00 0.82
C TYR A 108 -7.96 10.55 0.81
N GLY A 109 -7.27 9.64 1.52
CA GLY A 109 -7.63 8.24 1.60
C GLY A 109 -9.01 8.00 2.22
N ALA A 110 -9.31 8.67 3.34
CA ALA A 110 -10.62 8.58 3.98
C ALA A 110 -11.74 9.21 3.12
N THR A 111 -11.45 10.29 2.41
CA THR A 111 -12.43 10.93 1.51
C THR A 111 -12.71 10.05 0.30
N ALA A 112 -11.69 9.53 -0.37
CA ALA A 112 -11.84 8.64 -1.51
C ALA A 112 -12.61 7.35 -1.14
N SER A 113 -12.33 6.79 0.04
CA SER A 113 -13.02 5.58 0.53
C SER A 113 -14.50 5.83 0.78
N ARG A 114 -14.88 7.03 1.25
CA ARG A 114 -16.27 7.42 1.42
C ARG A 114 -17.04 7.35 0.10
N PHE A 115 -16.40 7.70 -1.01
CA PHE A 115 -16.96 7.58 -2.36
C PHE A 115 -16.76 6.20 -3.00
N GLY A 116 -16.10 5.26 -2.32
CA GLY A 116 -15.83 3.91 -2.84
C GLY A 116 -14.84 3.91 -4.01
N ILE A 117 -14.02 4.96 -4.11
CA ILE A 117 -13.02 5.14 -5.16
C ILE A 117 -11.74 4.39 -4.76
N PRO A 118 -11.29 3.39 -5.54
CA PRO A 118 -10.05 2.68 -5.27
C PRO A 118 -8.84 3.57 -5.59
N THR A 119 -8.19 4.09 -4.55
CA THR A 119 -6.98 4.91 -4.65
C THR A 119 -5.76 4.10 -4.25
N SER A 120 -4.58 4.50 -4.74
CA SER A 120 -3.33 3.88 -4.31
C SER A 120 -2.68 4.70 -3.21
N GLN A 121 -2.55 4.14 -2.01
CA GLN A 121 -1.88 4.85 -0.91
C GLN A 121 -0.40 5.10 -1.17
N SER A 122 0.21 4.31 -2.06
CA SER A 122 1.59 4.55 -2.51
C SER A 122 1.73 5.88 -3.23
N HIS A 123 0.79 6.19 -4.13
CA HIS A 123 0.75 7.49 -4.80
C HIS A 123 0.48 8.62 -3.82
N SER A 124 -0.50 8.44 -2.93
CA SER A 124 -0.82 9.43 -1.90
C SER A 124 0.41 9.76 -1.06
N LEU A 125 1.17 8.74 -0.65
CA LEU A 125 2.39 8.86 0.14
C LEU A 125 3.46 9.64 -0.61
N ILE A 126 3.81 9.19 -1.81
CA ILE A 126 4.89 9.81 -2.59
C ILE A 126 4.51 11.24 -2.99
N ALA A 127 3.28 11.47 -3.42
CA ALA A 127 2.78 12.79 -3.76
C ALA A 127 2.76 13.72 -2.54
N GLY A 128 2.29 13.22 -1.39
CA GLY A 128 2.27 13.97 -0.14
C GLY A 128 3.68 14.37 0.31
N LEU A 129 4.62 13.43 0.32
CA LEU A 129 6.02 13.72 0.67
C LEU A 129 6.66 14.71 -0.32
N THR A 130 6.41 14.54 -1.62
CA THR A 130 6.91 15.44 -2.67
C THR A 130 6.37 16.86 -2.49
N GLY A 131 5.06 17.00 -2.26
CA GLY A 131 4.42 18.30 -2.04
C GLY A 131 4.96 19.03 -0.81
N ALA A 132 5.17 18.30 0.29
CA ALA A 132 5.77 18.86 1.50
C ALA A 132 7.24 19.27 1.30
N ALA A 133 8.03 18.45 0.61
CA ALA A 133 9.43 18.77 0.30
C ALA A 133 9.55 20.03 -0.58
N ILE A 134 8.70 20.16 -1.60
CA ILE A 134 8.64 21.36 -2.45
C ILE A 134 8.22 22.59 -1.64
N ALA A 135 7.31 22.45 -0.68
CA ALA A 135 6.93 23.56 0.20
C ALA A 135 8.10 24.06 1.05
N LEU A 136 8.98 23.16 1.49
CA LEU A 136 10.10 23.47 2.36
C LEU A 136 11.28 24.11 1.60
N GLY A 137 11.80 23.44 0.57
CA GLY A 137 13.03 23.85 -0.11
C GLY A 137 12.91 23.98 -1.63
N GLY A 138 11.68 24.02 -2.17
CA GLY A 138 11.42 24.15 -3.60
C GLY A 138 11.64 22.87 -4.39
N ALA A 139 11.63 22.96 -5.72
CA ALA A 139 11.76 21.80 -6.60
C ALA A 139 13.08 21.03 -6.42
N SER A 140 14.13 21.68 -5.91
CA SER A 140 15.43 21.08 -5.62
C SER A 140 15.43 20.10 -4.44
N SER A 141 14.43 20.13 -3.56
CA SER A 141 14.31 19.19 -2.43
C SER A 141 13.80 17.80 -2.83
N VAL A 142 13.39 17.62 -4.08
CA VAL A 142 12.97 16.32 -4.59
C VAL A 142 14.20 15.59 -5.11
N ASN A 143 14.56 14.49 -4.45
CA ASN A 143 15.64 13.63 -4.92
C ASN A 143 15.20 12.91 -6.20
N VAL A 144 15.61 13.44 -7.36
CA VAL A 144 15.24 12.90 -8.69
C VAL A 144 15.65 11.44 -8.83
N HIS A 145 16.81 11.04 -8.28
CA HIS A 145 17.29 9.65 -8.38
C HIS A 145 16.37 8.67 -7.64
N GLU A 146 15.95 9.01 -6.42
CA GLU A 146 15.01 8.19 -5.65
C GLU A 146 13.59 8.24 -6.23
N TRP A 147 13.17 9.39 -6.76
CA TRP A 147 11.88 9.54 -7.44
C TRP A 147 11.80 8.70 -8.72
N MET A 148 12.92 8.50 -9.43
CA MET A 148 12.98 7.58 -10.57
C MET A 148 12.69 6.13 -10.15
N LYS A 149 13.12 5.69 -8.97
CA LYS A 149 12.79 4.34 -8.45
C LYS A 149 11.29 4.16 -8.26
N VAL A 150 10.57 5.21 -7.87
CA VAL A 150 9.11 5.20 -7.82
C VAL A 150 8.51 5.01 -9.20
N ILE A 151 8.95 5.78 -10.20
CA ILE A 151 8.44 5.65 -11.57
C ILE A 151 8.64 4.21 -12.07
N TYR A 152 9.83 3.64 -11.85
CA TYR A 152 10.10 2.25 -12.18
C TYR A 152 9.18 1.29 -11.42
N GLY A 153 8.99 1.48 -10.12
CA GLY A 153 8.07 0.70 -9.30
C GLY A 153 6.62 0.76 -9.81
N LEU A 154 6.14 1.92 -10.25
CA LEU A 154 4.80 2.11 -10.78
C LEU A 154 4.63 1.47 -12.17
N ALA A 155 5.60 1.67 -13.06
CA ALA A 155 5.60 1.03 -14.38
C ALA A 155 5.64 -0.50 -14.24
N LEU A 156 6.50 -1.01 -13.35
CA LEU A 156 6.62 -2.42 -13.02
C LEU A 156 5.31 -2.95 -12.41
N SER A 157 4.64 -2.18 -11.54
CA SER A 157 3.35 -2.57 -10.96
C SER A 157 2.28 -2.85 -12.03
N ILE A 158 2.21 -2.01 -13.06
CA ILE A 158 1.23 -2.14 -14.14
C ILE A 158 1.61 -3.29 -15.08
N GLY A 159 2.83 -3.25 -15.63
CA GLY A 159 3.29 -4.21 -16.63
C GLY A 159 3.43 -5.61 -16.05
N LEU A 160 4.17 -5.76 -14.95
CA LEU A 160 4.39 -7.04 -14.29
C LEU A 160 3.08 -7.62 -13.74
N GLY A 161 2.21 -6.75 -13.20
CA GLY A 161 0.85 -7.10 -12.78
C GLY A 161 0.08 -7.81 -13.90
N PHE A 162 -0.05 -7.15 -15.05
CA PHE A 162 -0.76 -7.68 -16.20
C PHE A 162 -0.13 -8.96 -16.75
N VAL A 163 1.18 -8.95 -17.00
CA VAL A 163 1.89 -10.08 -17.60
C VAL A 163 1.82 -11.32 -16.71
N MET A 164 2.10 -11.17 -15.40
CA MET A 164 2.05 -12.31 -14.48
C MET A 164 0.62 -12.85 -14.30
N GLY A 165 -0.38 -11.97 -14.26
CA GLY A 165 -1.79 -12.38 -14.26
C GLY A 165 -2.13 -13.22 -15.49
N TRP A 166 -1.72 -12.77 -16.68
CA TRP A 166 -1.94 -13.49 -17.93
C TRP A 166 -1.20 -14.84 -17.96
N VAL A 167 0.11 -14.83 -17.64
CA VAL A 167 0.96 -16.03 -17.65
C VAL A 167 0.42 -17.08 -16.68
N LEU A 168 0.19 -16.72 -15.41
CA LEU A 168 -0.27 -17.68 -14.41
C LEU A 168 -1.66 -18.24 -14.75
N CYS A 169 -2.59 -17.42 -15.24
CA CYS A 169 -3.89 -17.92 -15.65
C CYS A 169 -3.81 -18.81 -16.90
N LYS A 170 -2.93 -18.48 -17.86
CA LYS A 170 -2.70 -19.32 -19.04
C LYS A 170 -2.10 -20.67 -18.65
N LEU A 171 -1.10 -20.69 -17.77
CA LEU A 171 -0.49 -21.91 -17.25
C LEU A 171 -1.51 -22.76 -16.50
N VAL A 172 -2.28 -22.18 -15.58
CA VAL A 172 -3.35 -22.89 -14.85
C VAL A 172 -4.38 -23.47 -15.83
N SER A 173 -4.76 -22.73 -16.87
CA SER A 173 -5.73 -23.20 -17.87
C SER A 173 -5.20 -24.39 -18.68
N ILE A 174 -3.89 -24.41 -18.98
CA ILE A 174 -3.24 -25.51 -19.69
C ILE A 174 -3.12 -26.74 -18.78
N LEU A 175 -2.60 -26.56 -17.56
CA LEU A 175 -2.36 -27.65 -16.61
C LEU A 175 -3.66 -28.36 -16.18
N PHE A 176 -4.76 -27.62 -16.10
CA PHE A 176 -6.07 -28.17 -15.71
C PHE A 176 -7.01 -28.38 -16.90
N ALA A 177 -6.53 -28.35 -18.15
CA ALA A 177 -7.35 -28.49 -19.35
C ALA A 177 -8.13 -29.83 -19.39
N ALA A 178 -7.50 -30.92 -18.93
CA ALA A 178 -8.11 -32.25 -18.86
C ALA A 178 -8.79 -32.56 -17.51
N ALA A 179 -8.79 -31.62 -16.56
CA ALA A 179 -9.32 -31.86 -15.22
C ALA A 179 -10.85 -31.89 -15.20
N ASN A 180 -11.42 -32.74 -14.35
CA ASN A 180 -12.87 -32.77 -14.13
C ASN A 180 -13.33 -31.43 -13.54
N ARG A 181 -14.19 -30.70 -14.27
CA ARG A 181 -14.67 -29.35 -13.91
C ARG A 181 -15.24 -29.26 -12.50
N ARG A 182 -15.98 -30.27 -12.02
CA ARG A 182 -16.57 -30.23 -10.66
C ARG A 182 -15.48 -30.30 -9.59
N ARG A 183 -14.54 -31.25 -9.72
CA ARG A 183 -13.42 -31.41 -8.77
C ARG A 183 -12.49 -30.20 -8.81
N ALA A 184 -12.16 -29.72 -10.01
CA ALA A 184 -11.34 -28.52 -10.19
C ALA A 184 -11.98 -27.28 -9.52
N ASN A 185 -13.29 -27.11 -9.65
CA ASN A 185 -14.00 -25.98 -9.04
C ASN A 185 -14.01 -26.02 -7.49
N VAL A 186 -13.95 -27.22 -6.89
CA VAL A 186 -13.77 -27.37 -5.44
C VAL A 186 -12.32 -27.06 -5.05
N PHE A 187 -11.34 -27.60 -5.78
CA PHE A 187 -9.93 -27.30 -5.56
C PHE A 187 -9.63 -25.78 -5.63
N PHE A 188 -10.06 -25.12 -6.71
CA PHE A 188 -9.84 -23.68 -6.89
C PHE A 188 -10.57 -22.81 -5.88
N LYS A 189 -11.63 -23.31 -5.21
CA LYS A 189 -12.25 -22.60 -4.08
C LYS A 189 -11.24 -22.43 -2.95
N TYR A 190 -10.59 -23.52 -2.54
CA TYR A 190 -9.63 -23.49 -1.43
C TYR A 190 -8.29 -22.90 -1.85
N ALA A 191 -7.84 -23.18 -3.08
CA ALA A 191 -6.62 -22.57 -3.62
C ALA A 191 -6.75 -21.04 -3.69
N GLN A 192 -7.91 -20.51 -4.10
CA GLN A 192 -8.13 -19.06 -4.13
C GLN A 192 -8.14 -18.43 -2.73
N ILE A 193 -8.68 -19.13 -1.71
CA ILE A 193 -8.62 -18.65 -0.32
C ILE A 193 -7.16 -18.55 0.12
N ALA A 194 -6.34 -19.58 -0.16
CA ALA A 194 -4.92 -19.57 0.17
C ALA A 194 -4.14 -18.47 -0.58
N SER A 195 -4.39 -18.27 -1.89
CA SER A 195 -3.74 -17.21 -2.65
C SER A 195 -4.19 -15.81 -2.20
N ALA A 196 -5.45 -15.62 -1.79
CA ALA A 196 -5.93 -14.36 -1.23
C ALA A 196 -5.30 -14.06 0.13
N ALA A 197 -5.07 -15.09 0.96
CA ALA A 197 -4.29 -14.96 2.19
C ALA A 197 -2.83 -14.55 1.90
N ALA A 198 -2.18 -15.20 0.93
CA ALA A 198 -0.84 -14.84 0.49
C ALA A 198 -0.78 -13.40 -0.07
N MET A 199 -1.77 -12.99 -0.85
CA MET A 199 -1.89 -11.62 -1.35
C MET A 199 -2.06 -10.61 -0.20
N SER A 200 -2.87 -10.93 0.81
CA SER A 200 -3.07 -10.07 1.99
C SER A 200 -1.80 -9.98 2.85
N PHE A 201 -1.07 -11.08 2.98
CA PHE A 201 0.25 -11.10 3.63
C PHE A 201 1.23 -10.20 2.90
N MET A 202 1.35 -10.36 1.58
CA MET A 202 2.28 -9.56 0.81
C MET A 202 1.88 -8.09 0.70
N HIS A 203 0.58 -7.79 0.75
CA HIS A 203 0.07 -6.43 0.89
C HIS A 203 0.57 -5.80 2.19
N GLY A 204 0.35 -6.46 3.34
CA GLY A 204 0.85 -5.97 4.63
C GLY A 204 2.36 -5.79 4.64
N ALA A 205 3.10 -6.76 4.11
CA ALA A 205 4.55 -6.71 4.00
C ALA A 205 5.06 -5.50 3.19
N GLN A 206 4.39 -5.15 2.09
CA GLN A 206 4.84 -4.11 1.17
C GLN A 206 4.35 -2.72 1.62
N ASP A 207 3.06 -2.58 1.94
CA ASP A 207 2.46 -1.29 2.33
C ASP A 207 2.79 -0.92 3.77
N GLY A 208 2.84 -1.87 4.70
CA GLY A 208 3.18 -1.59 6.09
C GLY A 208 4.61 -1.09 6.25
N GLN A 209 5.57 -1.63 5.48
CA GLN A 209 6.95 -1.14 5.50
C GLN A 209 7.08 0.31 5.07
N LYS A 210 6.26 0.78 4.12
CA LYS A 210 6.31 2.19 3.70
C LYS A 210 5.98 3.13 4.84
N PHE A 211 4.92 2.82 5.59
CA PHE A 211 4.52 3.63 6.72
C PHE A 211 5.45 3.49 7.91
N ILE A 212 6.05 2.30 8.13
CA ILE A 212 7.12 2.14 9.11
C ILE A 212 8.30 3.06 8.75
N GLY A 213 8.72 3.09 7.48
CA GLY A 213 9.79 3.98 7.01
C GLY A 213 9.50 5.46 7.30
N VAL A 214 8.26 5.91 7.04
CA VAL A 214 7.83 7.28 7.35
C VAL A 214 7.73 7.58 8.84
N LEU A 215 7.19 6.67 9.64
CA LEU A 215 7.17 6.82 11.10
C LEU A 215 8.59 6.97 11.65
N PHE A 216 9.51 6.12 11.17
CA PHE A 216 10.90 6.12 11.61
C PHE A 216 11.64 7.39 11.19
N LEU A 217 11.32 7.93 10.01
CA LEU A 217 11.79 9.25 9.58
C LEU A 217 11.33 10.37 10.54
N GLY A 218 10.07 10.32 11.01
CA GLY A 218 9.55 11.28 12.00
C GLY A 218 10.29 11.21 13.34
N VAL A 219 10.60 10.00 13.80
CA VAL A 219 11.43 9.81 15.01
C VAL A 219 12.85 10.35 14.79
N ALA A 220 13.43 10.15 13.60
CA ALA A 220 14.74 10.69 13.27
C ALA A 220 14.78 12.23 13.37
N PHE A 221 13.81 12.91 12.76
CA PHE A 221 13.70 14.37 12.81
C PHE A 221 13.50 14.90 14.23
N ALA A 222 12.68 14.22 15.05
CA ALA A 222 12.50 14.62 16.44
C ALA A 222 13.78 14.47 17.29
N ASN A 223 14.70 13.61 16.88
CA ASN A 223 16.02 13.44 17.50
C ASN A 223 17.10 14.35 16.89
N GLY A 224 16.73 15.31 16.03
CA GLY A 224 17.67 16.23 15.38
C GLY A 224 18.50 15.60 14.26
N GLN A 225 18.15 14.39 13.81
CA GLN A 225 18.80 13.74 12.68
C GLN A 225 18.12 14.14 11.38
N THR A 226 18.86 14.22 10.27
CA THR A 226 18.31 14.53 8.94
C THR A 226 17.99 13.29 8.11
N SER A 227 18.41 12.12 8.58
CA SER A 227 18.12 10.82 7.96
C SER A 227 17.99 9.73 9.00
N VAL A 228 17.42 8.61 8.57
CA VAL A 228 17.40 7.37 9.34
C VAL A 228 18.78 6.71 9.22
N GLY A 229 19.52 6.54 10.32
CA GLY A 229 20.75 5.75 10.32
C GLY A 229 20.49 4.23 10.23
N ASP A 230 21.55 3.42 10.18
CA ASP A 230 21.48 1.93 10.06
C ASP A 230 20.90 1.21 11.29
N ALA A 231 20.20 1.92 12.18
CA ALA A 231 19.53 1.31 13.32
C ALA A 231 18.38 0.42 12.80
N GLY A 232 18.44 -0.87 13.13
CA GLY A 232 17.36 -1.80 12.83
C GLY A 232 16.03 -1.35 13.44
N ILE A 233 14.92 -1.65 12.75
CA ILE A 233 13.58 -1.27 13.19
C ILE A 233 13.22 -2.05 14.47
N PRO A 234 12.90 -1.38 15.59
CA PRO A 234 12.52 -2.07 16.83
C PRO A 234 11.25 -2.91 16.67
N ILE A 235 11.23 -4.07 17.35
CA ILE A 235 10.09 -5.00 17.33
C ILE A 235 8.79 -4.33 17.80
N TRP A 236 8.85 -3.41 18.77
CA TRP A 236 7.66 -2.72 19.26
C TRP A 236 7.03 -1.79 18.19
N ILE A 237 7.84 -1.14 17.33
CA ILE A 237 7.35 -0.36 16.18
C ILE A 237 6.66 -1.30 15.20
N MET A 238 7.31 -2.43 14.89
CA MET A 238 6.75 -3.44 14.01
C MET A 238 5.41 -3.95 14.52
N LEU A 239 5.30 -4.28 15.81
CA LEU A 239 4.06 -4.72 16.45
C LEU A 239 2.99 -3.64 16.42
N LEU A 240 3.33 -2.39 16.73
CA LEU A 240 2.40 -1.26 16.70
C LEU A 240 1.83 -1.06 15.29
N CYS A 241 2.69 -0.95 14.28
CA CYS A 241 2.27 -0.77 12.89
C CYS A 241 1.49 -2.00 12.36
N SER A 242 1.90 -3.21 12.73
CA SER A 242 1.19 -4.45 12.36
C SER A 242 -0.22 -4.46 12.95
N ALA A 243 -0.36 -4.13 14.24
CA ALA A 243 -1.64 -4.05 14.93
C ALA A 243 -2.54 -2.99 14.29
N THR A 244 -2.02 -1.79 14.03
CA THR A 244 -2.78 -0.73 13.37
C THR A 244 -3.25 -1.13 11.97
N MET A 245 -2.40 -1.80 11.18
CA MET A 245 -2.77 -2.31 9.85
C MET A 245 -3.87 -3.37 9.94
N GLY A 246 -3.74 -4.32 10.86
CA GLY A 246 -4.73 -5.37 11.08
C GLY A 246 -6.08 -4.81 11.54
N ILE A 247 -6.07 -3.87 12.49
CA ILE A 247 -7.27 -3.17 12.97
C ILE A 247 -7.92 -2.38 11.84
N GLY A 248 -7.17 -1.59 11.07
CA GLY A 248 -7.71 -0.86 9.92
C GLY A 248 -8.35 -1.80 8.90
N THR A 249 -7.71 -2.92 8.60
CA THR A 249 -8.25 -3.96 7.71
C THR A 249 -9.55 -4.56 8.24
N SER A 250 -9.65 -4.77 9.56
CA SER A 250 -10.84 -5.34 10.21
C SER A 250 -12.09 -4.47 10.11
N VAL A 251 -11.93 -3.15 9.96
CA VAL A 251 -13.04 -2.21 9.73
C VAL A 251 -13.72 -2.50 8.39
N GLY A 252 -13.01 -3.17 7.48
CA GLY A 252 -13.54 -3.69 6.23
C GLY A 252 -13.30 -2.75 5.07
N GLY A 253 -14.32 -2.53 4.25
CA GLY A 253 -14.18 -1.77 3.00
C GLY A 253 -15.17 -2.23 1.94
N GLU A 254 -16.40 -2.54 2.34
CA GLU A 254 -17.38 -3.22 1.50
C GLU A 254 -17.70 -2.46 0.20
N ARG A 255 -17.65 -1.12 0.24
CA ARG A 255 -17.80 -0.28 -0.96
C ARG A 255 -16.68 -0.53 -1.96
N ILE A 256 -15.44 -0.62 -1.48
CA ILE A 256 -14.25 -0.84 -2.31
C ILE A 256 -14.26 -2.27 -2.87
N ILE A 257 -14.61 -3.27 -2.05
CA ILE A 257 -14.79 -4.66 -2.50
C ILE A 257 -15.78 -4.74 -3.66
N LYS A 258 -16.93 -4.04 -3.54
CA LYS A 258 -17.95 -3.97 -4.60
C LYS A 258 -17.41 -3.27 -5.85
N SER A 259 -16.73 -2.13 -5.71
CA SER A 259 -16.16 -1.38 -6.83
C SER A 259 -15.13 -2.18 -7.63
N VAL A 260 -14.19 -2.86 -6.96
CA VAL A 260 -13.05 -3.54 -7.60
C VAL A 260 -13.42 -4.92 -8.14
N GLY A 261 -14.26 -5.68 -7.44
CA GLY A 261 -14.49 -7.08 -7.78
C GLY A 261 -15.59 -7.37 -8.81
N GLN A 262 -16.51 -6.43 -9.08
CA GLN A 262 -17.64 -6.68 -9.99
C GLN A 262 -17.55 -5.91 -11.32
N SER A 263 -16.76 -4.85 -11.39
CA SER A 263 -16.89 -3.85 -12.44
C SER A 263 -15.95 -4.07 -13.64
N MET A 264 -14.79 -4.68 -13.43
CA MET A 264 -13.73 -4.74 -14.45
C MET A 264 -13.70 -6.04 -15.26
N VAL A 265 -13.73 -7.21 -14.60
CA VAL A 265 -13.71 -8.53 -15.24
C VAL A 265 -14.58 -9.49 -14.41
N LYS A 266 -15.47 -10.25 -15.07
CA LYS A 266 -16.21 -11.34 -14.41
C LYS A 266 -15.31 -12.57 -14.28
N LEU A 267 -14.87 -12.87 -13.06
CA LEU A 267 -13.91 -13.93 -12.78
C LEU A 267 -14.58 -15.24 -12.34
N GLU A 268 -14.03 -16.36 -12.81
CA GLU A 268 -14.23 -17.68 -12.21
C GLU A 268 -13.19 -17.94 -11.11
N LYS A 269 -13.36 -19.00 -10.30
CA LYS A 269 -12.48 -19.25 -9.14
C LYS A 269 -11.02 -19.47 -9.52
N TYR A 270 -10.74 -20.19 -10.60
CA TYR A 270 -9.35 -20.40 -11.06
C TYR A 270 -8.71 -19.09 -11.54
N GLN A 271 -9.50 -18.22 -12.17
CA GLN A 271 -9.08 -16.89 -12.59
C GLN A 271 -8.77 -16.00 -11.39
N GLY A 272 -9.65 -16.03 -10.38
CA GLY A 272 -9.43 -15.36 -9.10
C GLY A 272 -8.15 -15.84 -8.41
N PHE A 273 -7.96 -17.16 -8.31
CA PHE A 273 -6.73 -17.78 -7.81
C PHE A 273 -5.48 -17.29 -8.55
N SER A 274 -5.49 -17.31 -9.89
CA SER A 274 -4.36 -16.83 -10.69
C SER A 274 -4.08 -15.34 -10.48
N ALA A 275 -5.11 -14.49 -10.37
CA ALA A 275 -4.95 -13.06 -10.11
C ALA A 275 -4.39 -12.79 -8.71
N ASP A 276 -4.86 -13.51 -7.70
CA ASP A 276 -4.37 -13.43 -6.32
C ASP A 276 -2.92 -13.88 -6.21
N LEU A 277 -2.57 -15.02 -6.83
CA LEU A 277 -1.21 -15.55 -6.84
C LEU A 277 -0.24 -14.65 -7.61
N ALA A 278 -0.65 -14.11 -8.76
CA ALA A 278 0.15 -13.15 -9.53
C ALA A 278 0.44 -11.90 -8.72
N GLY A 279 -0.58 -11.35 -8.04
CA GLY A 279 -0.42 -10.19 -7.19
C GLY A 279 0.54 -10.46 -6.03
N ALA A 280 0.38 -11.59 -5.34
CA ALA A 280 1.24 -11.98 -4.23
C ALA A 280 2.70 -12.17 -4.68
N ALA A 281 2.92 -12.86 -5.81
CA ALA A 281 4.26 -13.07 -6.36
C ALA A 281 4.95 -11.76 -6.76
N ASN A 282 4.21 -10.83 -7.39
CA ASN A 282 4.72 -9.52 -7.76
C ASN A 282 5.08 -8.66 -6.55
N LEU A 283 4.21 -8.65 -5.54
CA LEU A 283 4.49 -7.95 -4.29
C LEU A 283 5.69 -8.57 -3.58
N LEU A 284 5.84 -9.90 -3.59
CA LEU A 284 7.01 -10.57 -3.01
C LEU A 284 8.31 -10.16 -3.71
N LEU A 285 8.33 -10.17 -5.05
CA LEU A 285 9.48 -9.72 -5.82
C LEU A 285 9.84 -8.26 -5.49
N ALA A 286 8.84 -7.38 -5.45
CA ALA A 286 9.03 -5.97 -5.12
C ALA A 286 9.55 -5.78 -3.69
N THR A 287 8.98 -6.48 -2.71
CA THR A 287 9.41 -6.37 -1.31
C THR A 287 10.83 -6.90 -1.12
N LEU A 288 11.20 -8.02 -1.76
CA LEU A 288 12.55 -8.58 -1.68
C LEU A 288 13.60 -7.68 -2.34
N THR A 289 13.23 -7.00 -3.42
CA THR A 289 14.10 -6.03 -4.12
C THR A 289 14.09 -4.64 -3.50
N GLY A 290 13.26 -4.41 -2.48
CA GLY A 290 13.11 -3.11 -1.80
C GLY A 290 12.37 -2.04 -2.61
N ILE A 291 11.85 -2.37 -3.80
CA ILE A 291 11.20 -1.38 -4.68
C ILE A 291 9.79 -1.07 -4.16
N PRO A 292 9.48 0.20 -3.85
CA PRO A 292 8.13 0.59 -3.48
C PRO A 292 7.19 0.52 -4.70
N VAL A 293 6.20 -0.35 -4.63
CA VAL A 293 5.21 -0.59 -5.71
C VAL A 293 3.80 -0.27 -5.26
N SER A 294 2.87 -0.11 -6.20
CA SER A 294 1.45 0.05 -5.89
C SER A 294 0.75 -1.31 -5.88
N SER A 295 0.32 -1.75 -4.69
CA SER A 295 -0.46 -2.99 -4.50
C SER A 295 -1.78 -2.94 -5.28
N THR A 296 -2.45 -1.78 -5.29
CA THR A 296 -3.66 -1.49 -6.07
C THR A 296 -3.44 -1.71 -7.57
N HIS A 297 -2.35 -1.16 -8.13
CA HIS A 297 -2.02 -1.35 -9.55
C HIS A 297 -1.71 -2.80 -9.88
N ILE A 298 -0.83 -3.44 -9.09
CA ILE A 298 -0.45 -4.84 -9.30
C ILE A 298 -1.71 -5.72 -9.35
N LYS A 299 -2.59 -5.56 -8.37
CA LYS A 299 -3.78 -6.38 -8.25
C LYS A 299 -4.78 -6.15 -9.38
N THR A 300 -5.06 -4.90 -9.70
CA THR A 300 -6.01 -4.53 -10.77
C THR A 300 -5.47 -4.93 -12.14
N CYS A 301 -4.18 -4.74 -12.40
CA CYS A 301 -3.53 -5.18 -13.62
C CYS A 301 -3.46 -6.71 -13.72
N ALA A 302 -3.22 -7.43 -12.62
CA ALA A 302 -3.31 -8.88 -12.61
C ALA A 302 -4.72 -9.37 -12.98
N ILE A 303 -5.78 -8.73 -12.45
CA ILE A 303 -7.17 -9.03 -12.85
C ILE A 303 -7.39 -8.80 -14.36
N MET A 304 -6.87 -7.69 -14.91
CA MET A 304 -6.94 -7.42 -16.35
C MET A 304 -6.20 -8.47 -17.17
N GLY A 305 -4.99 -8.86 -16.76
CA GLY A 305 -4.19 -9.90 -17.44
C GLY A 305 -4.90 -11.25 -17.46
N VAL A 306 -5.52 -11.63 -16.34
CA VAL A 306 -6.37 -12.83 -16.25
C VAL A 306 -7.59 -12.74 -17.16
N GLY A 307 -8.23 -11.57 -17.27
CA GLY A 307 -9.32 -11.34 -18.22
C GLY A 307 -8.89 -11.50 -19.68
N ALA A 308 -7.70 -11.00 -20.01
CA ALA A 308 -7.11 -11.06 -21.34
C ALA A 308 -6.82 -12.50 -21.82
N VAL A 309 -6.69 -13.48 -20.92
CA VAL A 309 -6.52 -14.91 -21.30
C VAL A 309 -7.73 -15.44 -22.08
N LYS A 310 -8.95 -15.00 -21.74
CA LYS A 310 -10.15 -15.35 -22.52
C LYS A 310 -10.22 -14.54 -23.81
N ARG A 311 -10.21 -13.21 -23.67
CA ARG A 311 -10.21 -12.21 -24.76
C ARG A 311 -10.07 -10.81 -24.18
N LEU A 312 -9.48 -9.87 -24.92
CA LEU A 312 -9.35 -8.48 -24.47
C LEU A 312 -10.72 -7.81 -24.23
N SER A 313 -11.74 -8.16 -25.00
CA SER A 313 -13.10 -7.63 -24.82
C SER A 313 -13.83 -8.12 -23.55
N ALA A 314 -13.22 -9.03 -22.77
CA ALA A 314 -13.73 -9.40 -21.46
C ALA A 314 -13.45 -8.33 -20.38
N ILE A 315 -12.56 -7.37 -20.68
CA ILE A 315 -12.18 -6.27 -19.80
C ILE A 315 -13.10 -5.08 -20.07
N ASN A 316 -13.70 -4.53 -19.02
CA ASN A 316 -14.48 -3.31 -19.12
C ASN A 316 -13.56 -2.08 -19.13
N PHE A 317 -13.19 -1.60 -20.31
CA PHE A 317 -12.31 -0.45 -20.49
C PHE A 317 -12.87 0.87 -19.95
N GLY A 318 -14.20 1.02 -19.82
CA GLY A 318 -14.78 2.20 -19.19
C GLY A 318 -14.33 2.33 -17.73
N VAL A 319 -14.43 1.23 -16.99
CA VAL A 319 -13.99 1.17 -15.58
C VAL A 319 -12.47 1.33 -15.46
N VAL A 320 -11.70 0.73 -16.38
CA VAL A 320 -10.24 0.90 -16.40
C VAL A 320 -9.87 2.37 -16.59
N LYS A 321 -10.56 3.08 -17.51
CA LYS A 321 -10.34 4.50 -17.75
C LYS A 321 -10.64 5.35 -16.50
N ASP A 322 -11.74 5.08 -15.81
CA ASP A 322 -12.11 5.80 -14.58
C ASP A 322 -11.08 5.58 -13.46
N MET A 323 -10.54 4.37 -13.36
CA MET A 323 -9.46 4.05 -12.40
C MET A 323 -8.15 4.74 -12.77
N MET A 324 -7.78 4.76 -14.04
CA MET A 324 -6.60 5.49 -14.50
C MET A 324 -6.70 6.98 -14.21
N PHE A 325 -7.87 7.60 -14.42
CA PHE A 325 -8.10 9.00 -14.03
C PHE A 325 -7.94 9.20 -12.53
N THR A 326 -8.53 8.32 -11.72
CA THR A 326 -8.38 8.36 -10.26
C THR A 326 -6.91 8.35 -9.86
N TRP A 327 -6.12 7.43 -10.42
CA TRP A 327 -4.70 7.30 -10.12
C TRP A 327 -3.90 8.53 -10.56
N PHE A 328 -4.20 9.07 -11.74
CA PHE A 328 -3.57 10.29 -12.24
C PHE A 328 -3.87 11.50 -11.35
N PHE A 329 -5.14 11.69 -10.96
CA PHE A 329 -5.55 12.82 -10.12
C PHE A 329 -5.17 12.69 -8.65
N THR A 330 -4.83 11.48 -8.18
CA THR A 330 -4.32 11.26 -6.81
C THR A 330 -3.04 12.05 -6.56
N PHE A 331 -2.10 12.05 -7.52
CA PHE A 331 -0.83 12.77 -7.39
C PHE A 331 -0.98 14.28 -7.16
N PRO A 332 -1.65 15.05 -8.04
CA PRO A 332 -1.80 16.48 -7.83
C PRO A 332 -2.67 16.79 -6.61
N ALA A 333 -3.70 15.99 -6.32
CA ALA A 333 -4.55 16.22 -5.16
C ALA A 333 -3.77 16.09 -3.84
N CYS A 334 -3.07 14.97 -3.63
CA CYS A 334 -2.29 14.77 -2.42
C CYS A 334 -1.08 15.71 -2.33
N GLY A 335 -0.41 15.95 -3.46
CA GLY A 335 0.73 16.89 -3.51
C GLY A 335 0.31 18.30 -3.13
N LEU A 336 -0.82 18.80 -3.64
CA LEU A 336 -1.32 20.13 -3.33
C LEU A 336 -1.81 20.27 -1.89
N ILE A 337 -2.58 19.30 -1.38
CA ILE A 337 -3.03 19.30 0.02
C ILE A 337 -1.82 19.34 0.95
N SER A 338 -0.83 18.48 0.70
CA SER A 338 0.40 18.43 1.48
C SER A 338 1.21 19.73 1.40
N PHE A 339 1.39 20.30 0.20
CA PHE A 339 2.11 21.56 0.02
C PHE A 339 1.48 22.71 0.81
N VAL A 340 0.15 22.87 0.72
CA VAL A 340 -0.58 23.93 1.42
C VAL A 340 -0.49 23.74 2.94
N MET A 341 -0.65 22.50 3.42
CA MET A 341 -0.54 22.20 4.85
C MET A 341 0.88 22.36 5.38
N ALA A 342 1.90 22.02 4.61
CA ALA A 342 3.29 22.23 4.98
C ALA A 342 3.59 23.73 5.14
N LYS A 343 3.18 24.56 4.16
CA LYS A 343 3.30 26.03 4.28
C LYS A 343 2.57 26.56 5.51
N LEU A 344 1.34 26.10 5.74
CA LEU A 344 0.56 26.49 6.90
C LEU A 344 1.28 26.14 8.21
N PHE A 345 1.74 24.90 8.38
CA PHE A 345 2.42 24.46 9.61
C PHE A 345 3.73 25.20 9.83
N MET A 346 4.51 25.45 8.78
CA MET A 346 5.75 26.23 8.88
C MET A 346 5.54 27.71 9.23
N MET A 347 4.36 28.29 8.95
CA MET A 347 4.05 29.66 9.39
C MET A 347 3.85 29.78 10.90
N PHE A 348 3.54 28.67 11.59
CA PHE A 348 3.30 28.64 13.03
C PHE A 348 4.50 28.12 13.85
N LEU A 349 5.62 27.82 13.19
CA LEU A 349 6.90 27.41 13.79
C LEU A 349 7.91 28.54 13.73
#